data_AF-B8IA30-F1
#
_entry.id   AF-B8IA30-F1
#
_cell.length_a   1.000
_cell.length_b   1.000
_cell.length_c   1.000
_cell.angle_alpha   90.00
_cell.angle_beta   90.00
_cell.angle_gamma   90.00
#
_symmetry.space_group_name_H-M   'P 1'
#
loop_
_entity.id
_entity.type
_entity.pdbx_description
1 polymer ?
#
loop_
_entity_poly.entity_id
_entity_poly.type
_entity_poly.pdbx_seq_one_letter_code
_entity_poly.pdbx_strand_id
1 'polypeptide(L)'
;MPDSATLNALSPTVLAWSRGLASLSPGQPPCPGFRPDEWVETLANCRRFVDDFGPEADRLGWDTITLFGLLPQPASFGPPGQAC
;
A
#
# COMPACT_ATOMS: atom_id res chain seq x y z
N MET A 1 23.80 -2.44 16.33
CA MET A 1 22.54 -3.22 16.22
C MET A 1 21.44 -2.32 16.78
N PRO A 2 20.40 -1.94 16.03
CA PRO A 2 19.25 -1.28 16.63
C PRO A 2 18.45 -2.33 17.43
N ASP A 3 18.09 -2.00 18.66
CA ASP A 3 17.41 -2.86 19.62
C ASP A 3 15.98 -3.23 19.18
N SER A 4 15.57 -4.46 19.48
CA SER A 4 14.26 -5.04 19.13
C SER A 4 13.06 -4.25 19.70
N ALA A 5 13.28 -3.27 20.58
CA ALA A 5 12.25 -2.36 21.08
C ALA A 5 11.79 -1.32 20.06
N THR A 6 12.64 -0.91 19.10
CA THR A 6 12.26 0.07 18.05
C THR A 6 11.35 -0.55 16.98
N LEU A 7 11.42 -1.87 16.78
CA LEU A 7 10.54 -2.60 15.87
C LEU A 7 9.10 -2.76 16.40
N ASN A 8 8.88 -2.53 17.69
CA ASN A 8 7.61 -2.87 18.35
C ASN A 8 6.59 -1.73 18.41
N ALA A 9 6.90 -0.59 17.80
CA ALA A 9 5.91 0.45 17.53
C ALA A 9 6.11 0.95 16.11
N LEU A 10 5.81 0.08 15.12
CA LEU A 10 5.53 0.58 13.77
C LEU A 10 4.56 1.75 13.91
N SER A 11 4.89 2.87 13.27
CA SER A 11 4.05 4.06 13.39
C SER A 11 2.63 3.74 12.90
N PRO A 12 1.61 4.46 13.39
CA PRO A 12 0.24 4.28 12.94
C PRO A 12 0.11 4.30 11.41
N THR A 13 0.93 5.11 10.74
CA THR A 13 1.03 5.19 9.28
C THR A 13 1.49 3.87 8.66
N VAL A 14 2.62 3.30 9.11
CA VAL A 14 3.17 2.05 8.57
C VAL A 14 2.24 0.88 8.83
N LEU A 15 1.55 0.86 9.98
CA LEU A 15 0.51 -0.13 10.28
C LEU A 15 -0.69 0.01 9.33
N ALA A 16 -1.12 1.24 9.02
CA ALA A 16 -2.20 1.49 8.08
C ALA A 16 -1.84 1.01 6.66
N TRP A 17 -0.62 1.28 6.20
CA TRP A 17 -0.13 0.78 4.90
C TRP A 17 -0.08 -0.74 4.88
N SER A 18 0.52 -1.37 5.90
CA SER A 18 0.61 -2.83 6.01
C SER A 18 -0.77 -3.48 5.97
N ARG A 19 -1.73 -2.93 6.73
CA ARG A 19 -3.11 -3.41 6.76
C ARG A 19 -3.82 -3.23 5.41
N GLY A 20 -3.65 -2.08 4.77
CA GLY A 20 -4.22 -1.80 3.45
C GLY A 20 -3.72 -2.81 2.41
N LEU A 21 -2.41 -3.00 2.31
CA LEU A 21 -1.81 -3.96 1.38
C LEU A 21 -2.19 -5.42 1.69
N ALA A 22 -2.39 -5.75 2.97
CA ALA A 22 -2.85 -7.08 3.38
C ALA A 22 -4.32 -7.34 3.00
N SER A 23 -5.16 -6.30 2.94
CA SER A 23 -6.56 -6.44 2.50
C SER A 23 -6.73 -6.67 1.00
N LEU A 24 -5.69 -6.44 0.20
CA LEU A 24 -5.74 -6.59 -1.25
C LEU A 24 -5.48 -8.04 -1.68
N SER A 25 -6.27 -8.50 -2.65
CA SER A 25 -6.12 -9.82 -3.25
C SER A 25 -5.13 -9.80 -4.42
N PRO A 26 -4.11 -10.67 -4.44
CA PRO A 26 -3.22 -10.80 -5.60
C PRO A 26 -3.95 -11.25 -6.87
N GLY A 27 -5.05 -11.99 -6.74
CA GLY A 27 -5.81 -12.52 -7.88
C GLY A 27 -6.85 -11.56 -8.46
N GLN A 28 -7.04 -10.39 -7.83
CA GLN A 28 -8.05 -9.42 -8.24
C GLN A 28 -7.41 -8.03 -8.31
N PRO A 29 -6.94 -7.61 -9.51
CA PRO A 29 -6.44 -6.26 -9.67
C PRO A 29 -7.53 -5.23 -9.33
N PRO A 30 -7.17 -4.11 -8.69
CA PRO A 30 -8.14 -3.08 -8.32
C PRO A 30 -8.73 -2.37 -9.54
N CYS A 31 -7.94 -2.22 -10.60
CA CYS A 31 -8.27 -1.47 -11.81
C CYS A 31 -8.53 -2.37 -13.03
N PRO A 32 -9.61 -2.14 -13.81
CA PRO A 32 -9.70 -2.59 -15.19
C PRO A 32 -8.54 -1.99 -15.99
N GLY A 33 -7.61 -2.83 -16.44
CA GLY A 33 -6.43 -2.41 -17.20
C GLY A 33 -5.11 -2.78 -16.55
N PHE A 34 -5.10 -3.12 -15.26
CA PHE A 34 -3.93 -3.74 -14.65
C PHE A 34 -3.85 -5.21 -15.08
N ARG A 35 -2.72 -5.62 -15.68
CA ARG A 35 -2.55 -7.04 -16.00
C ARG A 35 -2.41 -7.85 -14.70
N PRO A 36 -3.02 -9.05 -14.63
CA PRO A 36 -2.96 -9.87 -13.41
C PRO A 36 -1.53 -10.15 -12.92
N ASP A 37 -0.61 -10.49 -13.83
CA ASP A 37 0.78 -10.78 -13.47
C ASP A 37 1.52 -9.53 -12.98
N GLU A 38 1.33 -8.40 -13.66
CA GLU A 38 1.89 -7.09 -13.26
C GLU A 38 1.33 -6.65 -11.90
N TRP A 39 0.06 -6.96 -11.61
CA TRP A 39 -0.56 -6.68 -10.32
C TRP A 39 0.05 -7.51 -9.18
N VAL A 40 0.25 -8.81 -9.39
CA VAL A 40 0.87 -9.69 -8.39
C VAL A 40 2.27 -9.17 -8.04
N GLU A 41 3.06 -8.82 -9.05
CA GLU A 41 4.40 -8.27 -8.85
C GLU A 41 4.35 -6.91 -8.13
N THR A 42 3.47 -6.01 -8.56
CA THR A 42 3.27 -4.69 -7.94
C THR A 42 2.90 -4.81 -6.47
N LEU A 43 1.92 -5.66 -6.14
CA LEU A 43 1.49 -5.88 -4.76
C LEU A 43 2.61 -6.47 -3.89
N ALA A 44 3.40 -7.40 -4.44
CA ALA A 44 4.57 -7.96 -3.75
C ALA A 44 5.64 -6.89 -3.48
N ASN A 45 5.95 -6.06 -4.47
CA ASN A 45 6.92 -4.96 -4.36
C ASN A 45 6.47 -3.91 -3.34
N CYS A 46 5.19 -3.53 -3.33
CA CYS A 46 4.63 -2.62 -2.33
C CYS A 46 4.76 -3.18 -0.91
N ARG A 47 4.45 -4.47 -0.72
CA ARG A 47 4.58 -5.13 0.60
C ARG A 47 6.03 -5.15 1.07
N ARG A 48 6.95 -5.52 0.19
CA ARG A 48 8.39 -5.51 0.48
C ARG A 48 8.89 -4.11 0.82
N PHE A 49 8.45 -3.09 0.09
CA PHE A 49 8.83 -1.72 0.38
C PHE A 49 8.40 -1.30 1.79
N VAL A 50 7.15 -1.59 2.18
CA VAL A 50 6.65 -1.23 3.52
C VAL A 50 7.42 -1.97 4.63
N ASP A 51 7.78 -3.23 4.40
CA ASP A 51 8.58 -4.03 5.35
C ASP A 51 10.01 -3.48 5.51
N ASP A 52 10.68 -3.22 4.38
CA ASP A 52 12.10 -2.81 4.35
C ASP A 52 12.29 -1.30 4.67
N PHE A 53 11.39 -0.44 4.20
CA PHE A 53 11.57 1.02 4.17
C PHE A 53 10.43 1.83 4.80
N GLY A 54 9.33 1.19 5.20
CA GLY A 54 8.15 1.89 5.76
C GLY A 54 8.47 2.86 6.90
N PRO A 55 9.20 2.45 7.94
CA PRO A 55 9.55 3.33 9.05
C PRO A 55 10.35 4.57 8.64
N GLU A 56 11.27 4.42 7.69
CA GLU A 56 12.09 5.54 7.19
C GLU A 56 11.26 6.48 6.30
N ALA A 57 10.38 5.94 5.45
CA ALA A 57 9.48 6.74 4.63
C ALA A 57 8.54 7.60 5.49
N ASP A 58 7.97 7.04 6.55
CA ASP A 58 7.14 7.79 7.51
C ASP A 58 7.96 8.86 8.25
N ARG A 59 9.20 8.56 8.66
CA ARG A 59 10.12 9.53 9.27
C ARG A 59 10.46 10.69 8.33
N LEU A 60 10.52 10.43 7.02
CA LEU A 60 10.71 11.44 5.98
C LEU A 60 9.43 12.21 5.63
N GLY A 61 8.29 11.88 6.27
CA GLY A 61 7.02 12.55 6.10
C GLY A 61 6.26 12.15 4.82
N TRP A 62 6.57 10.98 4.24
CA TRP A 62 5.84 10.49 3.07
C TRP A 62 4.45 10.01 3.51
N ASP A 63 3.42 10.48 2.81
CA ASP A 63 2.05 10.02 3.00
C ASP A 63 1.65 8.96 1.96
N THR A 64 0.47 8.36 2.12
CA THR A 64 -0.05 7.31 1.23
C THR A 64 -0.13 7.74 -0.23
N ILE A 65 -0.44 9.01 -0.49
CA ILE A 65 -0.57 9.55 -1.85
C ILE A 65 0.83 9.68 -2.47
N THR A 66 1.78 10.22 -1.72
CA THR A 66 3.17 10.37 -2.13
C THR A 66 3.82 9.02 -2.39
N LEU A 67 3.50 8.02 -1.57
CA LEU A 67 4.11 6.70 -1.65
C LEU A 67 3.49 5.79 -2.71
N PHE A 68 2.16 5.74 -2.81
CA PHE A 68 1.45 4.78 -3.67
C PHE A 68 0.64 5.42 -4.80
N GLY A 69 0.51 6.75 -4.84
CA GLY A 69 -0.37 7.44 -5.78
C GLY A 69 -1.86 7.15 -5.56
N LEU A 70 -2.21 6.53 -4.42
CA LEU A 70 -3.57 6.12 -4.11
C LEU A 70 -4.32 7.26 -3.44
N LEU A 71 -5.31 7.80 -4.14
CA LEU A 71 -6.30 8.69 -3.56
C LEU A 71 -7.39 7.85 -2.88
N PRO A 72 -7.97 8.32 -1.75
CA PRO A 72 -9.18 7.72 -1.22
C PRO A 72 -10.23 7.66 -2.32
N GLN A 73 -10.82 6.49 -2.55
CA GLN A 73 -11.91 6.37 -3.50
C GLN A 73 -13.05 7.27 -3.00
N PRO A 74 -13.48 8.31 -3.76
CA PRO A 74 -14.66 9.06 -3.39
C PRO A 74 -15.86 8.10 -3.40
N ALA A 75 -16.74 8.20 -2.40
CA ALA A 75 -17.87 7.26 -2.17
C ALA A 75 -18.90 7.18 -3.33
N SER A 76 -18.67 7.89 -4.44
CA SER A 76 -19.55 7.89 -5.59
C SER A 76 -18.79 8.42 -6.81
N PHE A 77 -18.22 7.54 -7.62
CA PHE A 77 -17.91 7.90 -9.00
C PHE A 77 -18.01 6.69 -9.94
N GLY A 78 -19.11 6.65 -10.72
CA GLY A 78 -19.17 5.91 -11.98
C GLY A 78 -20.09 4.68 -12.03
N PRO A 79 -20.75 4.41 -13.18
CA PRO A 79 -21.55 3.20 -13.39
C PRO A 79 -20.69 1.93 -13.32
N PRO A 80 -21.29 0.74 -13.10
CA PRO A 80 -20.54 -0.51 -12.93
C PRO A 80 -19.71 -0.80 -14.18
N GLY A 81 -18.38 -0.82 -14.03
CA GLY A 81 -17.45 -1.21 -15.09
C GLY A 81 -16.25 -0.29 -15.31
N GLN A 82 -16.21 0.90 -14.70
CA GLN A 82 -15.06 1.81 -14.79
C GLN A 82 -14.79 2.51 -13.47
N ALA A 83 -14.22 1.79 -12.51
CA ALA A 83 -13.41 2.42 -11.48
C ALA A 83 -11.99 1.92 -11.71
N CYS A 84 -11.03 2.84 -11.84
CA CYS A 84 -9.62 2.49 -11.66
C CYS A 84 -9.46 1.86 -10.28
#